data_AF-A0A7C7FPX1-F1
#
_entry.id   AF-A0A7C7FPX1-F1
#
_cell.length_a   1.000
_cell.length_b   1.000
_cell.length_c   1.000
_cell.angle_alpha   90.00
_cell.angle_beta   90.00
_cell.angle_gamma   90.00
#
_symmetry.space_group_name_H-M   'P 1'
#
loop_
_entity.id
_entity.type
_entity.pdbx_description
1 polymer ?
#
loop_
_entity_poly.entity_id
_entity_poly.type
_entity_poly.pdbx_seq_one_letter_code
_entity_poly.pdbx_strand_id
1 'polypeptide(L)'
;YLLACKIRRNYSKTWRASVPVICVGNLVVGGAGKTPTAIAIGKFFKKKGLNIHFLSRGYGKRLIGPIRVNPAGHSANDVGDEPLLLAQI
;
A
#
# COMPACT_ATOMS: atom_id res chain seq x y z
N TYR A 1 8.10 22.54 5.65
CA TYR A 1 7.12 21.49 5.28
C TYR A 1 6.02 21.98 4.34
N LEU A 2 5.25 23.03 4.68
CA LEU A 2 4.12 23.49 3.85
C LEU A 2 4.52 23.90 2.42
N LEU A 3 5.64 24.60 2.25
CA LEU A 3 6.15 25.00 0.94
C LEU A 3 6.48 23.78 0.05
N ALA A 4 7.16 22.78 0.61
CA ALA A 4 7.48 21.53 -0.10
C ALA A 4 6.21 20.75 -0.51
N CYS A 5 5.19 20.69 0.36
CA CYS A 5 3.90 20.10 0.00
C CYS A 5 3.20 20.88 -1.13
N LYS A 6 3.27 22.22 -1.11
CA LYS A 6 2.66 23.10 -2.12
C LYS A 6 3.33 22.96 -3.48
N ILE A 7 4.67 22.94 -3.50
CA ILE A 7 5.47 22.66 -4.70
C ILE A 7 5.13 21.27 -5.22
N ARG A 8 5.21 20.22 -4.38
CA ARG A 8 4.89 18.85 -4.80
C ARG A 8 3.49 18.79 -5.40
N ARG A 9 2.47 19.36 -4.76
CA ARG A 9 1.09 19.33 -5.27
C ARG A 9 0.94 20.02 -6.62
N ASN A 10 1.61 21.14 -6.85
CA ASN A 10 1.54 21.88 -8.11
C ASN A 10 2.29 21.18 -9.27
N TYR A 11 3.40 20.48 -8.97
CA TYR A 11 4.20 19.78 -9.98
C TYR A 11 3.84 18.30 -10.13
N SER A 12 3.00 17.75 -9.27
CA SER A 12 2.51 16.37 -9.40
C SER A 12 1.52 16.28 -10.54
N LYS A 13 1.83 15.45 -11.55
CA LYS A 13 0.79 14.98 -12.48
C LYS A 13 -0.19 14.11 -11.71
N THR A 14 -1.45 14.56 -11.63
CA THR A 14 -2.51 13.78 -11.00
C THR A 14 -2.92 12.66 -11.96
N TRP A 15 -2.96 11.44 -11.44
CA TRP A 15 -3.51 10.30 -12.15
C TRP A 15 -4.79 9.86 -11.45
N ARG A 16 -5.85 9.65 -12.22
CA ARG A 16 -7.13 9.13 -11.72
C ARG A 16 -7.25 7.67 -12.11
N ALA A 17 -7.36 6.81 -11.12
CA ALA A 17 -7.66 5.40 -11.36
C ALA A 17 -9.08 5.24 -11.92
N SER A 18 -9.30 4.22 -12.73
CA SER A 18 -10.62 3.79 -13.20
C SER A 18 -11.44 3.07 -12.10
N VAL A 19 -10.82 2.79 -10.95
CA VAL A 19 -11.42 2.10 -9.81
C VAL A 19 -11.38 2.98 -8.57
N PRO A 20 -12.26 2.77 -7.57
CA PRO A 20 -12.19 3.46 -6.29
C PRO A 20 -10.85 3.20 -5.60
N VAL A 21 -10.20 4.27 -5.09
CA VAL A 21 -8.91 4.18 -4.39
C VAL A 21 -9.05 4.73 -2.98
N ILE A 22 -8.58 3.96 -1.99
CA ILE A 22 -8.49 4.36 -0.60
C ILE A 22 -7.01 4.50 -0.23
N CYS A 23 -6.58 5.71 0.11
CA CYS A 23 -5.22 5.98 0.55
C CYS A 23 -5.11 5.82 2.08
N VAL A 24 -4.34 4.84 2.54
CA VAL A 24 -4.02 4.66 3.96
C VAL A 24 -2.60 5.17 4.21
N GLY A 25 -2.47 6.25 4.98
CA GLY A 25 -1.20 6.90 5.27
C GLY A 25 -1.17 7.46 6.68
N ASN A 26 0.00 7.94 7.10
CA ASN A 26 0.17 8.55 8.41
C ASN A 26 1.14 9.74 8.31
N LEU A 27 0.98 10.72 9.20
CA LEU A 27 1.76 11.95 9.23
C LEU A 27 3.14 11.77 9.89
N VAL A 28 3.32 10.75 10.73
CA VAL A 28 4.59 10.46 11.43
C VAL A 28 5.33 9.24 10.86
N VAL A 29 6.66 9.29 10.92
CA VAL A 29 7.57 8.18 10.58
C VAL A 29 7.60 7.24 11.79
N GLY A 30 7.14 6.00 11.64
CA GLY A 30 7.03 5.02 12.73
C GLY A 30 5.74 4.19 12.70
N GLY A 31 5.61 3.32 13.72
CA GLY A 31 4.49 2.39 13.94
C GLY A 31 3.19 3.09 14.29
N ALA A 32 2.52 3.64 13.29
CA ALA A 32 1.32 4.45 13.46
C ALA A 32 0.05 3.76 12.96
N GLY A 33 -0.02 2.44 13.10
CA GLY A 33 -1.24 1.67 12.81
C GLY A 33 -1.65 1.56 11.33
N LYS A 34 -0.89 2.11 10.38
CA LYS A 34 -1.20 2.03 8.93
C LYS A 34 -1.52 0.60 8.47
N THR A 35 -0.66 -0.34 8.82
CA THR A 35 -0.79 -1.75 8.42
C THR A 35 -2.00 -2.42 9.10
N PRO A 36 -2.21 -2.32 10.43
CA PRO A 36 -3.47 -2.75 11.06
C PRO A 36 -4.73 -2.13 10.43
N THR A 37 -4.73 -0.83 10.13
CA THR A 37 -5.86 -0.15 9.49
C THR A 37 -6.12 -0.69 8.09
N ALA A 38 -5.07 -0.87 7.27
CA ALA A 38 -5.19 -1.46 5.94
C ALA A 38 -5.78 -2.87 6.00
N ILE A 39 -5.33 -3.69 6.96
CA ILE A 39 -5.86 -5.05 7.18
C ILE A 39 -7.33 -5.00 7.58
N ALA A 40 -7.72 -4.12 8.50
CA ALA A 40 -9.10 -3.98 8.94
C ALA A 40 -10.04 -3.59 7.78
N ILE A 41 -9.62 -2.62 6.97
CA ILE A 41 -10.35 -2.19 5.77
C ILE A 41 -10.47 -3.36 4.77
N GLY A 42 -9.38 -4.08 4.54
CA GLY A 42 -9.38 -5.23 3.64
C GLY A 42 -10.33 -6.33 4.10
N LYS A 43 -10.24 -6.73 5.36
CA LYS A 43 -11.14 -7.73 5.95
C LYS A 43 -12.61 -7.29 5.87
N PHE A 44 -12.90 -6.01 6.10
CA PHE A 44 -14.25 -5.48 6.00
C PHE A 44 -14.82 -5.61 4.58
N PHE A 45 -14.07 -5.20 3.55
CA PHE A 45 -14.54 -5.29 2.17
C PHE A 45 -14.53 -6.71 1.63
N LYS A 46 -13.57 -7.55 2.03
CA LYS A 46 -13.56 -8.98 1.70
C LYS A 46 -14.79 -9.70 2.26
N LYS A 47 -15.20 -9.39 3.50
CA LYS A 47 -16.46 -9.90 4.08
C LYS A 47 -17.71 -9.46 3.31
N LYS A 48 -17.65 -8.34 2.59
CA LYS A 48 -18.71 -7.87 1.69
C LYS A 48 -18.64 -8.47 0.28
N GLY A 49 -17.71 -9.40 0.03
CA GLY A 49 -17.54 -10.05 -1.27
C GLY A 49 -16.90 -9.16 -2.35
N LEU A 50 -16.26 -8.06 -1.97
CA LEU A 50 -15.58 -7.19 -2.93
C LEU A 50 -14.16 -7.67 -3.23
N ASN A 51 -13.79 -7.61 -4.51
CA ASN A 51 -12.42 -7.83 -4.96
C ASN A 51 -11.57 -6.62 -4.62
N ILE A 52 -10.62 -6.79 -3.70
CA ILE A 52 -9.73 -5.74 -3.23
C ILE A 52 -8.29 -6.04 -3.61
N HIS A 53 -7.52 -4.97 -3.84
CA HIS A 53 -6.08 -5.06 -4.09
C HIS A 53 -5.34 -4.03 -3.24
N PHE A 54 -4.29 -4.49 -2.56
CA PHE A 54 -3.38 -3.61 -1.84
C PHE A 54 -2.24 -3.16 -2.75
N LEU A 55 -1.96 -1.85 -2.72
CA LEU A 55 -0.77 -1.29 -3.35
C LEU A 55 0.18 -0.84 -2.26
N SER A 56 1.36 -1.44 -2.20
CA SER A 56 2.44 -1.03 -1.29
C SER A 56 3.72 -0.79 -2.08
N ARG A 57 4.56 0.11 -1.56
CA ARG A 57 5.88 0.39 -2.16
C ARG A 57 6.81 -0.82 -2.05
N GLY A 58 6.64 -1.63 -1.00
CA GLY A 58 7.55 -2.73 -0.65
C GLY A 58 8.93 -2.20 -0.31
N TYR A 59 9.06 -1.56 0.85
CA TYR A 59 10.34 -1.05 1.34
C TYR A 59 11.32 -2.20 1.58
N GLY A 60 12.60 -2.00 1.23
CA GLY A 60 13.66 -3.00 1.45
C GLY A 60 13.61 -4.22 0.52
N LYS A 61 12.80 -4.19 -0.53
CA LYS A 61 12.62 -5.32 -1.44
C LYS A 61 13.74 -5.44 -2.48
N ARG A 62 14.03 -6.69 -2.88
CA ARG A 62 14.95 -7.03 -3.97
C ARG A 62 14.29 -6.88 -5.34
N LEU A 63 13.02 -7.28 -5.48
CA LEU A 63 12.37 -7.28 -6.79
C LEU A 63 11.88 -5.88 -7.16
N ILE A 64 12.25 -5.42 -8.36
CA ILE A 64 11.95 -4.07 -8.84
C ILE A 64 10.77 -4.11 -9.81
N GLY A 65 9.84 -3.17 -9.65
CA GLY A 65 8.69 -2.99 -10.54
C GLY A 65 7.33 -3.24 -9.88
N PRO A 66 6.23 -3.13 -10.66
CA PRO A 66 4.89 -3.52 -10.23
C PRO A 66 4.80 -5.04 -10.20
N ILE A 67 4.82 -5.61 -9.00
CA ILE A 67 4.86 -7.06 -8.80
C ILE A 67 3.63 -7.46 -8.01
N ARG A 68 2.91 -8.45 -8.52
CA ARG A 68 1.88 -9.14 -7.76
C ARG A 68 2.57 -10.03 -6.73
N VAL A 69 2.34 -9.77 -5.46
CA VAL A 69 2.89 -10.57 -4.38
C VAL A 69 2.25 -11.97 -4.39
N ASN A 70 3.10 -13.01 -4.41
CA ASN A 70 2.69 -14.39 -4.21
C ASN A 70 3.17 -14.86 -2.83
N PRO A 71 2.29 -14.98 -1.82
CA PRO A 71 2.66 -15.43 -0.48
C PRO A 71 3.31 -16.81 -0.44
N ALA A 72 3.04 -17.68 -1.42
CA ALA A 72 3.57 -19.05 -1.45
C ALA A 72 4.97 -19.15 -2.07
N GLY A 73 5.44 -18.12 -2.78
CA GLY A 73 6.70 -18.16 -3.52
C GLY A 73 7.62 -16.97 -3.31
N HIS A 74 7.16 -15.89 -2.67
CA HIS A 74 7.98 -14.71 -2.39
C HIS A 74 8.33 -14.64 -0.90
N SER A 75 9.57 -14.27 -0.61
CA SER A 75 10.05 -13.98 0.74
C SER A 75 9.98 -12.48 1.06
N ALA A 76 10.16 -12.14 2.34
CA ALA A 76 10.20 -10.75 2.79
C ALA A 76 11.31 -9.95 2.08
N ASN A 77 12.45 -10.59 1.79
CA ASN A 77 13.51 -9.96 1.02
C ASN A 77 13.11 -9.68 -0.43
N ASP A 78 12.17 -10.44 -0.99
CA ASP A 78 11.75 -10.27 -2.39
C ASP A 78 10.81 -9.08 -2.58
N VAL A 79 9.87 -8.90 -1.66
CA VAL A 79 8.75 -7.95 -1.82
C VAL A 79 8.54 -7.01 -0.63
N GLY A 80 9.15 -7.30 0.52
CA GLY A 80 8.96 -6.61 1.80
C GLY A 80 8.00 -7.36 2.74
N ASP A 81 8.13 -7.12 4.05
CA ASP A 81 7.28 -7.74 5.08
C ASP A 81 5.81 -7.30 4.99
N GLU A 82 5.58 -5.99 4.83
CA GLU A 82 4.22 -5.43 4.78
C GLU A 82 3.41 -5.95 3.58
N PRO A 83 3.95 -6.01 2.34
CA PRO A 83 3.23 -6.60 1.21
C PRO A 83 2.91 -8.08 1.37
N LEU A 84 3.78 -8.87 2.02
CA LEU A 84 3.49 -10.28 2.29
C LEU A 84 2.34 -10.44 3.28
N LEU A 85 2.36 -9.68 4.37
CA LEU A 85 1.30 -9.69 5.36
C LEU A 85 -0.06 -9.31 4.74
N LEU A 86 -0.08 -8.28 3.90
CA LEU A 86 -1.29 -7.83 3.20
C LEU A 86 -1.78 -8.81 2.13
N ALA A 87 -0.91 -9.63 1.56
CA ALA A 87 -1.28 -10.62 0.55
C ALA A 87 -1.90 -11.90 1.15
N GLN A 88 -1.81 -12.10 2.47
CA GLN A 88 -2.35 -13.28 3.16
C GLN A 88 -3.82 -13.13 3.60
N ILE A 89 -4.39 -11.92 3.55
CA ILE A 89 -5.74 -11.62 4.08
C ILE A 89 -6.87 -11.83 3.09
#